data_AF-A0A7S1MTP9-F1
#
_entry.id   AF-A0A7S1MTP9-F1
#
_cell.length_a   1.000
_cell.length_b   1.000
_cell.length_c   1.000
_cell.angle_alpha   90.00
_cell.angle_beta   90.00
_cell.angle_gamma   90.00
#
_symmetry.space_group_name_H-M   'P 1'
#
loop_
_entity.id
_entity.type
_entity.pdbx_description
1 polymer ?
#
loop_
_entity_poly.entity_id
_entity_poly.type
_entity_poly.pdbx_seq_one_letter_code
_entity_poly.pdbx_strand_id
1 'polypeptide(L)'
;KSSDLATRPAWWVHMKGNEALNSVLKVLHIKSLHGVGEQYHLPKSSDLATAQLAKWLSLVSPVHWSAPQDAAPKPLVSRQLYDTYAQHTRHCSECQRAFRNIQKLRPLLVAVAAVVAVLGRFVA
;
A
#
# COMPACT_ATOMS: atom_id res chain seq x y z
N LYS A 1 3.03 14.91 21.00
CA LYS A 1 1.92 14.60 20.08
C LYS A 1 2.11 15.51 18.87
N SER A 2 2.66 15.00 17.76
CA SER A 2 3.14 15.82 16.64
C SER A 2 1.98 16.58 15.97
N SER A 3 2.06 17.90 15.96
CA SER A 3 1.08 18.84 15.40
C SER A 3 0.80 18.66 13.91
N ASP A 4 1.66 17.97 13.17
CA ASP A 4 1.60 17.83 11.70
C ASP A 4 0.51 16.89 11.17
N LEU A 5 -0.04 16.01 12.02
CA LEU A 5 -1.11 15.10 11.59
C LEU A 5 -2.50 15.75 11.67
N ALA A 6 -2.66 16.82 12.46
CA ALA A 6 -3.96 17.45 12.71
C ALA A 6 -4.43 18.34 11.55
N THR A 7 -3.52 18.85 10.72
CA THR A 7 -3.82 19.76 9.61
C THR A 7 -4.06 19.07 8.27
N ARG A 8 -3.82 17.75 8.19
CA ARG A 8 -3.92 16.99 6.95
C ARG A 8 -5.32 16.40 6.77
N PRO A 9 -5.88 16.42 5.55
CA PRO A 9 -7.12 15.71 5.27
C PRO A 9 -6.97 14.23 5.62
N ALA A 10 -7.98 13.64 6.27
CA ALA A 10 -7.95 12.24 6.70
C ALA A 10 -7.63 11.27 5.55
N TRP A 11 -8.22 11.49 4.37
CA TRP A 11 -7.97 10.68 3.17
C TRP A 11 -6.48 10.66 2.77
N TRP A 12 -5.75 11.76 2.99
CA TRP A 12 -4.33 11.84 2.64
C TRP A 12 -3.48 10.98 3.58
N VAL A 13 -3.79 11.01 4.87
CA VAL A 13 -3.13 10.17 5.88
C VAL A 13 -3.39 8.69 5.58
N HIS A 14 -4.62 8.34 5.23
CA HIS A 14 -4.98 6.97 4.85
C HIS A 14 -4.24 6.49 3.60
N MET A 15 -4.14 7.32 2.56
CA MET A 15 -3.39 6.99 1.35
C MET A 15 -1.90 6.75 1.62
N LYS A 16 -1.29 7.53 2.53
CA LYS A 16 0.11 7.28 2.94
C LYS A 16 0.29 5.99 3.72
N GLY A 17 -0.66 5.64 4.58
CA GLY A 17 -0.68 4.32 5.20
C GLY A 17 -0.78 3.19 4.17
N ASN A 18 -1.66 3.34 3.18
CA ASN A 18 -1.85 2.33 2.13
C ASN A 18 -0.60 2.16 1.25
N GLU A 19 0.10 3.26 0.95
CA GLU A 19 1.38 3.22 0.21
C GLU A 19 2.45 2.40 0.96
N ALA A 20 2.57 2.59 2.27
CA ALA A 20 3.48 1.82 3.11
C ALA A 20 3.09 0.33 3.16
N LEU A 21 1.80 0.00 3.22
CA LEU A 21 1.33 -1.39 3.18
C LEU A 21 1.61 -2.05 1.82
N ASN A 22 1.39 -1.32 0.72
CA ASN A 22 1.66 -1.80 -0.63
C ASN A 22 3.15 -2.12 -0.85
N SER A 23 4.06 -1.35 -0.24
CA SER A 23 5.49 -1.61 -0.34
C SER A 23 5.90 -2.92 0.35
N VAL A 24 5.34 -3.20 1.53
CA VAL A 24 5.54 -4.47 2.24
C VAL A 24 4.92 -5.64 1.45
N LEU A 25 3.71 -5.46 0.92
CA LEU A 25 3.03 -6.46 0.11
C LEU A 25 3.84 -6.84 -1.14
N LYS A 26 4.54 -5.87 -1.75
CA LYS A 26 5.46 -6.13 -2.86
C LYS A 26 6.63 -7.01 -2.47
N VAL A 27 7.28 -6.73 -1.34
CA VAL A 27 8.39 -7.56 -0.85
C VAL A 27 7.92 -8.98 -0.59
N LEU A 28 6.76 -9.14 0.05
CA LEU A 28 6.16 -10.46 0.32
C LEU A 28 5.80 -11.20 -0.98
N HIS A 29 5.23 -10.51 -1.97
CA HIS A 29 4.87 -11.13 -3.24
C HIS A 29 6.09 -11.61 -4.02
N ILE A 30 7.15 -10.80 -4.12
CA ILE A 30 8.41 -11.20 -4.76
C ILE A 30 8.98 -12.45 -4.06
N LYS A 31 8.98 -12.47 -2.72
CA LYS A 31 9.43 -13.62 -1.93
C LYS A 31 8.58 -14.87 -2.17
N SER A 32 7.27 -14.72 -2.39
CA SER A 32 6.39 -15.85 -2.73
C SER A 32 6.63 -16.41 -4.14
N LEU A 33 7.02 -15.56 -5.10
CA LEU A 33 7.27 -15.97 -6.49
C LEU A 33 8.65 -16.64 -6.67
N HIS A 34 9.68 -16.12 -6.01
CA HIS A 34 11.05 -16.60 -6.16
C HIS A 34 11.43 -17.65 -5.11
N GLY A 35 10.47 -17.99 -4.24
CA GLY A 35 10.73 -18.76 -3.03
C GLY A 35 11.54 -17.96 -2.01
N VAL A 36 11.53 -18.42 -0.77
CA VAL A 36 12.59 -18.08 0.17
C VAL A 36 13.80 -18.89 -0.30
N GLY A 37 14.54 -18.39 -1.28
CA GLY A 37 15.88 -18.93 -1.54
C GLY A 37 16.60 -19.01 -0.20
N GLU A 38 17.34 -20.09 0.05
CA GLU A 38 18.09 -20.38 1.29
C GLU A 38 19.20 -19.35 1.55
N GLN A 39 18.87 -18.06 1.51
CA GLN A 39 19.68 -17.01 2.05
C GLN A 39 19.62 -17.21 3.56
N TYR A 40 20.66 -17.87 4.08
CA TYR A 40 20.97 -17.94 5.49
C TYR A 40 21.10 -16.51 6.01
N HIS A 41 19.98 -15.93 6.43
CA HIS A 41 19.99 -14.66 7.13
C HIS A 41 20.50 -14.93 8.54
N LEU A 42 21.80 -14.71 8.75
CA LEU A 42 22.36 -14.68 10.10
C LEU A 42 21.72 -13.50 10.84
N PRO A 43 20.94 -13.75 11.91
CA PRO A 43 20.27 -12.69 12.63
C PRO A 43 21.29 -11.71 13.21
N LYS A 44 21.06 -10.42 13.01
CA LYS A 44 21.82 -9.34 13.64
C LYS A 44 21.18 -8.99 14.98
N SER A 45 21.88 -8.21 15.79
CA SER A 45 21.32 -7.68 17.04
C SER A 45 20.04 -6.85 16.81
N SER A 46 19.88 -6.25 15.63
CA SER A 46 18.66 -5.55 15.21
C SER A 46 17.44 -6.45 15.08
N ASP A 47 17.62 -7.76 14.92
CA ASP A 47 16.54 -8.71 14.63
C ASP A 47 15.97 -9.35 15.90
N LEU A 48 16.52 -9.02 17.08
CA LEU A 48 16.13 -9.57 18.37
C LEU A 48 14.63 -9.41 18.65
N ALA A 49 14.08 -8.22 18.37
CA ALA A 49 12.66 -7.94 18.57
C ALA A 49 11.77 -8.81 17.68
N THR A 50 12.17 -9.03 16.42
CA THR A 50 11.46 -9.91 15.49
C THR A 50 11.50 -11.36 15.94
N ALA A 51 12.64 -11.83 16.45
CA ALA A 51 12.78 -13.18 17.01
C ALA A 51 11.91 -13.39 18.26
N GLN A 52 11.86 -12.40 19.16
CA GLN A 52 11.01 -12.44 20.35
C GLN A 52 9.53 -12.41 19.98
N LEU A 53 9.13 -11.60 19.00
CA LEU A 53 7.77 -11.57 18.48
C LEU A 53 7.36 -12.94 17.90
N ALA A 54 8.23 -13.57 17.11
CA ALA A 54 7.98 -14.90 16.56
C ALA A 54 7.82 -15.96 17.66
N LYS A 55 8.69 -15.92 18.68
CA LYS A 55 8.58 -16.81 19.85
C LYS A 55 7.27 -16.58 20.60
N TRP A 56 6.90 -15.33 20.87
CA TRP A 56 5.64 -15.02 21.53
C TRP A 56 4.44 -15.51 20.70
N LEU A 57 4.43 -15.26 19.39
CA LEU A 57 3.39 -15.76 18.49
C LEU A 57 3.25 -17.28 18.52
N SER A 58 4.35 -18.03 18.58
CA SER A 58 4.30 -19.50 18.70
C SER A 58 3.68 -20.01 20.01
N LEU A 59 3.68 -19.18 21.06
CA LEU A 59 3.12 -19.54 22.36
C LEU A 59 1.63 -19.19 22.46
N VAL A 60 1.20 -18.11 21.81
CA VAL A 60 -0.17 -17.58 21.96
C VAL A 60 -1.08 -17.90 20.77
N SER A 61 -0.53 -18.25 19.62
CA SER A 61 -1.34 -18.52 18.43
C SER A 61 -1.83 -19.98 18.43
N PRO A 62 -3.14 -20.23 18.37
CA PRO A 62 -3.68 -21.57 18.11
C PRO A 62 -3.45 -22.00 16.65
N VAL A 63 -2.95 -21.09 15.80
CA VAL A 63 -2.62 -21.38 14.42
C VAL A 63 -1.25 -22.05 14.39
N HIS A 64 -1.27 -23.38 14.25
CA HIS A 64 -0.09 -24.10 13.77
C HIS A 64 0.14 -23.63 12.33
N TRP A 65 1.16 -22.81 12.12
CA TRP A 65 1.61 -22.42 10.79
C TRP A 65 2.30 -23.61 10.09
N SER A 66 1.64 -24.76 10.03
CA SER A 66 1.97 -25.81 9.06
C SER A 66 1.67 -25.20 7.70
N ALA A 67 2.72 -24.93 6.93
CA ALA A 67 2.57 -24.49 5.55
C ALA A 67 1.58 -25.46 4.86
N PRO A 68 0.42 -25.01 4.37
CA PRO A 68 -0.45 -25.88 3.58
C PRO A 68 0.37 -26.34 2.39
N GLN A 69 0.70 -27.64 2.33
CA GLN A 69 1.48 -28.19 1.22
C GLN A 69 0.75 -28.04 -0.12
N ASP A 70 -0.58 -27.81 -0.10
CA ASP A 70 -1.44 -27.86 -1.29
C ASP A 70 -2.13 -26.54 -1.68
N ALA A 71 -1.75 -25.39 -1.12
CA ALA A 71 -2.32 -24.12 -1.56
C ALA A 71 -1.35 -22.96 -1.39
N ALA A 72 -0.25 -22.98 -2.15
CA ALA A 72 0.36 -21.70 -2.51
C ALA A 72 -0.75 -20.84 -3.14
N PRO A 73 -1.07 -19.65 -2.58
CA PRO A 73 -2.08 -18.78 -3.18
C PRO A 73 -1.72 -18.61 -4.64
N LYS A 74 -2.68 -18.85 -5.55
CA LYS A 74 -2.45 -18.57 -6.97
C LYS A 74 -1.86 -17.15 -7.06
N PRO A 75 -0.72 -16.96 -7.74
CA PRO A 75 -0.10 -15.65 -7.81
C PRO A 75 -1.14 -14.68 -8.36
N LEU A 76 -1.59 -13.76 -7.51
CA LEU A 76 -2.51 -12.71 -7.92
C LEU A 76 -1.79 -11.93 -9.02
N VAL A 77 -2.48 -11.69 -10.13
CA VAL A 77 -1.94 -10.88 -11.22
C VAL A 77 -1.54 -9.53 -10.61
N SER A 78 -0.30 -9.08 -10.80
CA SER A 78 0.26 -7.88 -10.14
C SER A 78 -0.67 -6.66 -10.18
N ARG A 79 -1.47 -6.51 -11.24
CA ARG A 79 -2.46 -5.43 -11.38
C ARG A 79 -3.58 -5.47 -10.32
N GLN A 80 -4.04 -6.65 -9.91
CA GLN A 80 -5.06 -6.80 -8.87
C GLN A 80 -4.46 -6.60 -7.46
N LEU A 81 -3.19 -6.93 -7.28
CA LEU A 81 -2.51 -6.85 -5.99
C LEU A 81 -2.30 -5.39 -5.52
N TYR A 82 -2.25 -4.44 -6.44
CA TYR A 82 -2.03 -3.02 -6.13
C TYR A 82 -3.23 -2.14 -6.50
N ASP A 83 -4.41 -2.74 -6.73
CA ASP A 83 -5.65 -1.99 -6.92
C ASP A 83 -6.09 -1.36 -5.59
N THR A 84 -5.49 -0.21 -5.29
CA THR A 84 -5.77 0.58 -4.09
C THR A 84 -7.23 1.03 -4.03
N TYR A 85 -7.89 1.15 -5.19
CA TYR A 85 -9.31 1.49 -5.20
C TYR A 85 -10.16 0.34 -4.65
N ALA A 86 -9.95 -0.88 -5.15
CA ALA A 86 -10.65 -2.06 -4.67
C ALA A 86 -10.29 -2.42 -3.22
N GLN A 87 -9.02 -2.31 -2.85
CA GLN A 87 -8.52 -2.68 -1.52
C GLN A 87 -8.97 -1.73 -0.41
N HIS A 88 -9.08 -0.43 -0.71
CA HIS A 88 -9.29 0.57 0.32
C HIS A 88 -10.32 1.63 -0.06
N THR A 89 -10.12 2.36 -1.17
CA THR A 89 -10.93 3.55 -1.49
C THR A 89 -12.42 3.25 -1.64
N ARG A 90 -12.78 2.06 -2.14
CA ARG A 90 -14.18 1.62 -2.25
C ARG A 90 -14.87 1.45 -0.89
N HIS A 91 -14.12 1.13 0.16
CA HIS A 91 -14.63 0.75 1.48
C HIS A 91 -14.46 1.86 2.54
N CYS A 92 -13.66 2.89 2.26
CA CYS A 92 -13.43 4.01 3.17
C CYS A 92 -14.21 5.26 2.73
N SER A 93 -15.14 5.75 3.56
CA SER A 93 -16.00 6.92 3.27
C SER A 93 -15.21 8.20 2.95
N GLU A 94 -14.16 8.49 3.73
CA GLU A 94 -13.30 9.66 3.56
C GLU A 94 -12.57 9.63 2.21
N CYS A 95 -11.96 8.49 1.89
CA CYS A 95 -11.25 8.29 0.63
C CYS A 95 -12.21 8.29 -0.57
N GLN A 96 -13.39 7.71 -0.43
CA GLN A 96 -14.41 7.70 -1.47
C GLN A 96 -14.94 9.12 -1.75
N ARG A 97 -15.13 9.95 -0.71
CA ARG A 97 -15.53 11.34 -0.86
C ARG A 97 -14.46 12.16 -1.57
N ALA A 98 -13.20 12.00 -1.16
CA ALA A 98 -12.07 12.64 -1.83
C ALA A 98 -11.97 12.23 -3.30
N PHE A 99 -12.11 10.94 -3.59
CA PHE A 99 -12.08 10.40 -4.96
C PHE A 99 -13.16 11.03 -5.85
N ARG A 100 -14.41 11.12 -5.35
CA ARG A 100 -15.50 11.78 -6.10
C ARG A 100 -15.21 13.26 -6.36
N ASN A 101 -14.66 13.97 -5.39
CA ASN A 101 -14.31 15.38 -5.54
C ASN A 101 -13.21 15.56 -6.60
N ILE A 102 -12.17 14.73 -6.56
CA ILE A 102 -11.08 14.75 -7.54
C ILE A 102 -11.62 14.45 -8.94
N GLN A 103 -12.50 13.46 -9.09
CA GLN A 103 -13.10 13.11 -10.39
C GLN A 103 -13.92 14.27 -10.98
N LYS A 104 -14.58 15.07 -10.15
CA LYS A 104 -15.29 16.28 -10.59
C LYS A 104 -14.35 17.41 -11.00
N LEU A 105 -13.23 17.58 -10.29
CA LEU A 105 -12.25 18.64 -10.55
C LEU A 105 -11.32 18.32 -11.73
N ARG A 106 -11.07 17.04 -12.00
CA ARG A 106 -10.19 16.59 -13.08
C ARG A 106 -10.50 17.20 -14.46
N PRO A 107 -11.74 17.18 -14.98
CA PRO A 107 -12.03 17.79 -16.29
C PRO A 107 -11.81 19.31 -16.28
N LEU A 108 -12.13 19.98 -15.17
CA LEU A 108 -11.90 21.42 -15.01
C LEU A 108 -10.40 21.74 -15.10
N LEU A 109 -9.57 20.98 -14.38
CA LEU A 109 -8.12 21.17 -14.40
C LEU A 109 -7.52 20.90 -15.79
N VAL A 110 -8.01 19.87 -16.50
CA VAL A 110 -7.59 19.58 -17.88
C VAL A 110 -7.99 20.71 -18.81
N ALA A 111 -9.20 21.24 -18.69
CA ALA A 111 -9.67 22.37 -19.50
C ALA A 111 -8.84 23.64 -19.24
N VAL A 112 -8.58 23.96 -17.97
CA VAL A 112 -7.72 25.10 -17.61
C VAL A 112 -6.31 24.92 -18.16
N ALA A 113 -5.72 23.74 -18.01
CA ALA A 113 -4.39 23.45 -18.56
C ALA A 113 -4.34 23.59 -20.09
N ALA A 114 -5.40 23.15 -20.79
CA ALA A 114 -5.51 23.31 -22.24
C ALA A 114 -5.60 24.79 -22.65
N VAL A 115 -6.43 25.58 -21.96
CA VAL A 115 -6.53 27.03 -22.22
C VAL A 115 -5.20 27.73 -21.98
N VAL A 116 -4.53 27.45 -20.87
CA VAL A 116 -3.20 28.03 -20.56
C VAL A 116 -2.17 27.64 -21.61
N ALA A 117 -2.15 26.39 -22.07
CA ALA A 117 -1.22 25.95 -23.11
C ALA A 117 -1.48 26.63 -24.46
N VAL A 118 -2.75 26.89 -24.81
CA VAL A 118 -3.12 27.60 -26.04
C VAL A 118 -2.74 29.07 -25.93
N LEU A 119 -3.12 29.75 -24.85
CA LEU A 119 -2.81 31.18 -24.67
C LEU A 119 -1.30 31.42 -24.52
N GLY A 120 -0.59 30.53 -23.80
CA GLY A 120 0.87 30.59 -23.66
C GLY A 120 1.61 30.42 -24.99
N ARG A 121 1.01 29.74 -25.98
CA ARG A 121 1.54 29.66 -27.35
C ARG A 121 1.38 30.94 -28.17
N PHE A 122 0.51 31.86 -27.76
CA PHE A 122 0.31 33.14 -28.43
C PHE A 122 1.06 34.30 -27.74
N VAL A 123 1.62 34.06 -26.55
CA VAL A 123 2.38 35.05 -25.77
C VAL A 123 3.90 34.79 -25.84
N ALA A 124 4.32 33.61 -26.30
CA ALA A 124 5.72 33.24 -26.58
C ALA A 124 6.06 33.45 -28.06
#